data_AF-A0A182YG79-F1
#
_entry.id   AF-A0A182YG79-F1
#
_cell.length_a   1.000
_cell.length_b   1.000
_cell.length_c   1.000
_cell.angle_alpha   90.00
_cell.angle_beta   90.00
_cell.angle_gamma   90.00
#
_symmetry.space_group_name_H-M   'P 1'
#
loop_
_entity.id
_entity.type
_entity.pdbx_description
1 polymer ?
#
loop_
_entity_poly.entity_id
_entity_poly.type
_entity_poly.pdbx_seq_one_letter_code
_entity_poly.pdbx_strand_id
1 'polypeptide(L)'
;MLKDDVEDASTRGNKKFGDKCESTTECGFAGSFCDPKKHTCQCTVDLPATNHIDKCGKKRQVNETCFFSEQCEAMTEQTECRDGRCICLFEMNPFFKPDGSVECRAPINKPIEPEKYIDPAMIGVLVAMAVMFIIICVVLRLFSK
;
A
#
# COMPACT_ATOMS: atom_id res chain seq x y z
N MET A 1 -13.47 16.09 -21.32
CA MET A 1 -12.44 16.91 -20.65
C MET A 1 -13.12 17.78 -19.60
N LEU A 2 -13.04 17.41 -18.32
CA LEU A 2 -13.46 18.30 -17.24
C LEU A 2 -12.32 19.29 -17.01
N LYS A 3 -12.58 20.54 -17.37
CA LYS A 3 -11.73 21.70 -17.13
C LYS A 3 -12.03 22.09 -15.69
N ASP A 4 -11.32 21.51 -14.72
CA ASP A 4 -11.29 22.07 -13.38
C ASP A 4 -10.78 23.51 -13.53
N ASP A 5 -11.55 24.49 -13.04
CA ASP A 5 -11.19 25.91 -13.00
C ASP A 5 -9.98 26.12 -12.09
N VAL A 6 -8.80 25.79 -12.60
CA VAL A 6 -7.51 26.09 -11.97
C VAL A 6 -7.31 27.59 -12.15
N GLU A 7 -7.57 28.37 -11.10
CA GLU A 7 -7.09 29.75 -11.01
C GLU A 7 -5.61 29.78 -11.43
N ASP A 8 -5.32 30.58 -12.44
CA ASP A 8 -4.00 30.64 -13.06
C ASP A 8 -2.98 31.24 -12.08
N ALA A 9 -2.29 30.37 -11.37
CA ALA A 9 -1.29 30.76 -10.37
C ALA A 9 -0.02 31.38 -11.00
N SER A 10 0.10 31.43 -12.33
CA SER A 10 1.30 31.93 -13.01
C SER A 10 1.53 33.43 -12.82
N THR A 11 0.55 34.15 -12.26
CA THR A 11 0.63 35.59 -11.95
C THR A 11 0.80 35.88 -10.45
N ARG A 12 0.82 34.85 -9.60
CA ARG A 12 0.98 35.00 -8.14
C ARG A 12 2.47 35.01 -7.76
N GLY A 13 2.74 35.30 -6.48
CA GLY A 13 4.10 35.35 -5.91
C GLY A 13 4.79 33.98 -5.87
N ASN A 14 5.89 33.86 -5.12
CA ASN A 14 6.69 32.63 -5.05
C ASN A 14 6.56 31.89 -3.71
N LYS A 15 5.63 32.29 -2.83
CA LYS A 15 5.49 31.68 -1.51
C LYS A 15 4.88 30.29 -1.62
N LYS A 16 5.43 29.35 -0.87
CA LYS A 16 5.11 27.93 -0.85
C LYS A 16 4.14 27.60 0.27
N PHE A 17 3.68 26.35 0.29
CA PHE A 17 2.81 25.86 1.36
C PHE A 17 3.46 26.07 2.73
N GLY A 18 2.73 26.68 3.66
CA GLY A 18 3.22 26.98 5.02
C GLY A 18 4.06 28.25 5.15
N ASP A 19 4.46 28.90 4.05
CA ASP A 19 5.16 30.19 4.12
C ASP A 19 4.24 31.29 4.66
N LYS A 20 4.82 32.21 5.44
CA LYS A 20 4.08 33.36 5.97
C LYS A 20 3.62 34.28 4.86
N CYS A 21 2.38 34.72 4.87
CA CYS A 21 1.80 35.62 3.86
C CYS A 21 0.96 36.72 4.52
N GLU A 22 0.81 37.85 3.82
CA GLU A 22 -0.16 38.89 4.18
C GLU A 22 -1.37 38.86 3.23
N SER A 23 -1.13 38.57 1.94
CA SER A 23 -2.14 38.44 0.90
C SER A 23 -2.07 37.07 0.20
N THR A 24 -3.24 36.57 -0.23
CA THR A 24 -3.38 35.37 -1.08
C THR A 24 -2.57 35.45 -2.38
N THR A 25 -2.35 36.65 -2.91
CA THR A 25 -1.57 36.86 -4.14
C THR A 25 -0.10 36.48 -4.00
N GLU A 26 0.41 36.36 -2.78
CA GLU A 26 1.81 35.96 -2.54
C GLU A 26 2.01 34.45 -2.66
N CYS A 27 0.95 33.66 -2.47
CA CYS A 27 0.98 32.20 -2.52
C CYS A 27 0.98 31.75 -3.99
N GLY A 28 2.11 31.18 -4.41
CA GLY A 28 2.48 30.99 -5.82
C GLY A 28 1.92 29.76 -6.51
N PHE A 29 0.91 29.11 -5.93
CA PHE A 29 0.41 27.83 -6.41
C PHE A 29 -1.10 27.81 -6.52
N ALA A 30 -1.63 27.01 -7.44
CA ALA A 30 -3.05 26.97 -7.72
C ALA A 30 -3.82 26.35 -6.55
N GLY A 31 -5.00 26.90 -6.25
CA GLY A 31 -5.79 26.46 -5.10
C GLY A 31 -5.23 26.88 -3.75
N SER A 32 -4.24 27.77 -3.71
CA SER A 32 -3.71 28.33 -2.47
C SER A 32 -4.41 29.63 -2.07
N PHE A 33 -4.48 29.86 -0.76
CA PHE A 33 -4.92 31.11 -0.16
C PHE A 33 -4.11 31.43 1.09
N CYS A 34 -4.06 32.71 1.47
CA CYS A 34 -3.45 33.11 2.72
C CYS A 34 -4.46 32.92 3.87
N ASP A 35 -4.17 32.00 4.79
CA ASP A 35 -5.04 31.72 5.93
C ASP A 35 -5.03 32.92 6.89
N PRO A 36 -6.19 33.57 7.17
CA PRO A 36 -6.25 34.78 7.98
C PRO A 36 -6.01 34.53 9.48
N LYS A 37 -6.05 33.28 9.94
CA LYS A 37 -5.76 32.90 11.33
C LYS A 37 -4.30 32.54 11.52
N LYS A 38 -3.72 31.82 10.55
CA LYS A 38 -2.34 31.33 10.61
C LYS A 38 -1.35 32.29 9.96
N HIS A 39 -1.82 33.22 9.13
CA HIS A 39 -0.99 34.07 8.25
C HIS A 39 0.00 33.25 7.42
N THR A 40 -0.44 32.10 6.91
CA THR A 40 0.38 31.20 6.07
C THR A 40 -0.37 30.74 4.84
N CYS A 41 0.37 30.42 3.77
CA CYS A 41 -0.21 29.87 2.55
C CYS A 41 -0.73 28.45 2.80
N GLN A 42 -2.02 28.24 2.57
CA GLN A 42 -2.74 26.98 2.77
C GLN A 42 -3.54 26.62 1.52
N CYS A 43 -3.93 25.35 1.39
CA CYS A 43 -4.83 24.91 0.32
C CYS A 43 -6.29 25.17 0.67
N THR A 44 -7.10 25.53 -0.32
CA THR A 44 -8.55 25.72 -0.16
C THR A 44 -9.25 24.44 0.28
N VAL A 45 -10.44 24.59 0.87
CA VAL A 45 -11.25 23.46 1.34
C VAL A 45 -11.67 22.49 0.23
N ASP A 46 -11.78 22.98 -1.00
CA ASP A 46 -12.11 22.17 -2.19
C ASP A 46 -10.93 21.34 -2.70
N LEU A 47 -9.71 21.75 -2.36
CA LEU A 47 -8.46 21.12 -2.77
C LEU A 47 -7.60 20.74 -1.53
N PRO A 48 -8.12 19.88 -0.63
CA PRO A 48 -7.52 19.67 0.68
C PRO A 48 -6.23 18.83 0.66
N ALA A 49 -5.89 18.16 -0.44
CA ALA A 49 -4.65 17.41 -0.56
C ALA A 49 -3.51 18.35 -0.98
N THR A 50 -2.33 18.20 -0.37
CA THR A 50 -1.15 19.01 -0.65
C THR A 50 0.10 18.15 -0.74
N ASN A 51 1.03 18.50 -1.63
CA ASN A 51 2.38 17.92 -1.64
C ASN A 51 3.32 18.59 -0.62
N HIS A 52 2.77 19.43 0.26
CA HIS A 52 3.48 20.22 1.27
C HIS A 52 4.53 21.19 0.70
N ILE A 53 4.48 21.50 -0.60
CA ILE A 53 5.43 22.38 -1.27
C ILE A 53 4.66 23.46 -2.05
N ASP A 54 3.93 23.10 -3.09
CA ASP A 54 3.39 24.03 -4.08
C ASP A 54 2.25 23.45 -4.93
N LYS A 55 1.56 22.41 -4.43
CA LYS A 55 0.42 21.81 -5.14
C LYS A 55 -0.72 21.60 -4.17
N CYS A 56 -1.91 22.03 -4.59
CA CYS A 56 -3.17 21.65 -3.97
C CYS A 56 -3.94 20.75 -4.93
N GLY A 57 -4.70 19.82 -4.39
CA GLY A 57 -5.44 18.85 -5.18
C GLY A 57 -6.65 18.29 -4.44
N LYS A 58 -7.56 17.70 -5.21
CA LYS A 58 -8.66 16.90 -4.65
C LYS A 58 -8.08 15.58 -4.14
N LYS A 59 -8.69 15.03 -3.09
CA LYS A 59 -8.46 13.64 -2.69
C LYS A 59 -8.91 12.71 -3.81
N ARG A 60 -8.20 11.61 -4.01
CA ARG A 60 -8.44 10.65 -5.09
C ARG A 60 -8.47 9.24 -4.54
N GLN A 61 -9.40 8.43 -5.03
CA GLN A 61 -9.50 7.03 -4.64
C GLN A 61 -8.64 6.14 -5.56
N VAL A 62 -8.37 4.90 -5.14
CA VAL A 62 -7.69 3.91 -5.97
C VAL A 62 -8.37 3.78 -7.34
N ASN A 63 -7.56 3.67 -8.39
CA ASN A 63 -7.95 3.68 -9.82
C ASN A 63 -8.37 5.04 -10.39
N GLU A 64 -8.47 6.10 -9.60
CA GLU A 64 -8.69 7.45 -10.13
C GLU A 64 -7.39 8.09 -10.62
N THR A 65 -7.54 9.11 -11.46
CA THR A 65 -6.41 9.90 -11.97
C THR A 65 -5.87 10.86 -10.91
N CYS A 66 -4.54 10.90 -10.77
CA CYS A 66 -3.82 11.72 -9.79
C CYS A 66 -2.64 12.47 -10.43
N PHE A 67 -2.15 13.48 -9.72
CA PHE A 67 -0.99 14.30 -10.08
C PHE A 67 0.18 14.17 -9.10
N PHE A 68 -0.11 13.82 -7.84
CA PHE A 68 0.88 13.58 -6.78
C PHE A 68 0.33 12.57 -5.76
N SER A 69 1.21 11.87 -5.04
CA SER A 69 0.86 10.72 -4.19
C SER A 69 -0.04 11.06 -3.02
N GLU A 70 0.14 12.23 -2.42
CA GLU A 70 -0.61 12.68 -1.26
C GLU A 70 -2.12 12.86 -1.56
N GLN A 71 -2.52 12.97 -2.83
CA GLN A 71 -3.93 12.93 -3.23
C GLN A 71 -4.57 11.57 -2.95
N CYS A 72 -3.82 10.49 -3.17
CA CYS A 72 -4.24 9.12 -2.98
C CYS A 72 -4.18 8.75 -1.48
N GLU A 73 -3.07 9.09 -0.82
CA GLU A 73 -2.84 8.82 0.60
C GLU A 73 -3.91 9.47 1.50
N ALA A 74 -4.40 10.65 1.12
CA ALA A 74 -5.46 11.35 1.85
C ALA A 74 -6.82 10.62 1.84
N MET A 75 -7.01 9.61 0.98
CA MET A 75 -8.22 8.80 0.87
C MET A 75 -8.01 7.36 1.35
N THR A 76 -6.90 6.74 0.93
CA THR A 76 -6.52 5.39 1.36
C THR A 76 -5.04 5.40 1.72
N GLU A 77 -4.75 5.14 2.98
CA GLU A 77 -3.37 4.96 3.44
C GLU A 77 -2.70 3.84 2.64
N GLN A 78 -1.37 3.90 2.46
CA GLN A 78 -0.61 2.93 1.66
C GLN A 78 -0.96 2.94 0.16
N THR A 79 -1.29 4.11 -0.39
CA THR A 79 -1.41 4.33 -1.85
C THR A 79 -0.41 5.35 -2.36
N GLU A 80 -0.03 5.24 -3.63
CA GLU A 80 0.86 6.19 -4.32
C GLU A 80 0.28 6.58 -5.68
N CYS A 81 0.70 7.73 -6.19
CA CYS A 81 0.36 8.15 -7.54
C CYS A 81 1.41 7.62 -8.52
N ARG A 82 1.11 6.53 -9.21
CA ARG A 82 1.99 5.92 -10.22
C ARG A 82 1.34 5.97 -11.59
N ASP A 83 2.08 6.45 -12.58
CA ASP A 83 1.60 6.61 -13.97
C ASP A 83 0.29 7.42 -14.07
N GLY A 84 0.14 8.41 -13.17
CA GLY A 84 -1.04 9.28 -13.10
C GLY A 84 -2.30 8.59 -12.56
N ARG A 85 -2.18 7.43 -11.90
CA ARG A 85 -3.28 6.75 -11.23
C ARG A 85 -2.93 6.37 -9.78
N CYS A 86 -3.92 6.45 -8.90
CA CYS A 86 -3.77 5.98 -7.53
C CYS A 86 -3.72 4.46 -7.50
N ILE A 87 -2.62 3.90 -7.01
CA ILE A 87 -2.42 2.47 -6.82
C ILE A 87 -1.97 2.17 -5.39
N CYS A 88 -2.10 0.93 -4.96
CA CYS A 88 -1.55 0.50 -3.67
C CYS A 88 -0.02 0.38 -3.73
N LEU A 89 0.65 0.73 -2.63
CA LEU A 89 2.10 0.51 -2.47
C LEU A 89 2.43 -0.98 -2.52
N PHE A 90 3.71 -1.28 -2.83
CA PHE A 90 4.27 -2.63 -2.80
C PHE A 90 3.50 -3.67 -3.62
N GLU A 91 2.83 -3.25 -4.70
CA GLU A 91 2.02 -4.12 -5.55
C GLU A 91 0.93 -4.88 -4.76
N MET A 92 0.44 -4.27 -3.67
CA MET A 92 -0.72 -4.78 -2.93
C MET A 92 -1.99 -4.70 -3.79
N ASN A 93 -2.94 -5.58 -3.49
CA ASN A 93 -4.22 -5.60 -4.18
C ASN A 93 -5.24 -4.70 -3.46
N PRO A 94 -5.98 -3.85 -4.17
CA PRO A 94 -7.05 -3.07 -3.58
C PRO A 94 -8.28 -3.93 -3.27
N PHE A 95 -8.79 -3.79 -2.06
CA PHE A 95 -10.00 -4.46 -1.59
C PHE A 95 -11.09 -3.44 -1.29
N PHE A 96 -12.16 -3.47 -2.08
CA PHE A 96 -13.31 -2.57 -1.94
C PHE A 96 -14.30 -3.16 -0.94
N LYS A 97 -14.47 -2.49 0.19
CA LYS A 97 -15.45 -2.88 1.20
C LYS A 97 -16.85 -2.40 0.81
N PRO A 98 -17.91 -3.05 1.33
CA PRO A 98 -19.29 -2.64 1.08
C PRO A 98 -19.64 -1.25 1.65
N ASP A 99 -18.82 -0.70 2.54
CA ASP A 99 -18.93 0.67 3.07
C ASP A 99 -18.37 1.74 2.11
N GLY A 100 -17.78 1.33 0.97
CA GLY A 100 -17.14 2.21 0.00
C GLY A 100 -15.68 2.58 0.32
N SER A 101 -15.14 2.11 1.44
CA SER A 101 -13.72 2.24 1.76
C SER A 101 -12.88 1.24 0.96
N VAL A 102 -11.64 1.61 0.70
CA VAL A 102 -10.66 0.76 0.01
C VAL A 102 -9.51 0.49 0.97
N GLU A 103 -9.12 -0.76 1.08
CA GLU A 103 -7.93 -1.18 1.80
C GLU A 103 -6.94 -1.84 0.85
N CYS A 104 -5.66 -1.51 1.00
CA CYS A 104 -4.58 -2.20 0.31
C CYS A 104 -4.16 -3.41 1.13
N ARG A 105 -4.30 -4.62 0.56
CA ARG A 105 -3.89 -5.86 1.23
C ARG A 105 -2.76 -6.51 0.43
N ALA A 106 -1.76 -7.01 1.14
CA ALA A 106 -0.75 -7.88 0.55
C ALA A 106 -1.44 -8.98 -0.27
N PRO A 107 -0.91 -9.31 -1.47
CA PRO A 107 -1.40 -10.47 -2.18
C PRO A 107 -1.32 -11.65 -1.21
N ILE A 108 -2.44 -12.37 -1.08
CA ILE A 108 -2.45 -13.63 -0.33
C ILE A 108 -1.60 -14.57 -1.18
N ASN A 109 -0.29 -14.56 -0.92
CA ASN A 109 0.49 -15.76 -1.05
C ASN A 109 -0.31 -16.76 -0.23
N LYS A 110 -1.00 -17.69 -0.90
CA LYS A 110 -1.63 -18.83 -0.24
C LYS A 110 -0.63 -19.26 0.83
N PRO A 111 -1.05 -19.48 2.10
CA PRO A 111 -0.13 -20.07 3.05
C PRO A 111 0.53 -21.22 2.30
N ILE A 112 1.85 -21.22 2.27
CA ILE A 112 2.61 -22.39 1.87
C ILE A 112 2.08 -23.42 2.85
N GLU A 113 1.03 -24.15 2.47
CA GLU A 113 0.70 -25.41 3.09
C GLU A 113 2.06 -26.08 3.08
N PRO A 114 2.66 -26.37 4.25
CA PRO A 114 3.94 -27.03 4.23
C PRO A 114 3.65 -28.31 3.47
N GLU A 115 4.10 -28.40 2.22
CA GLU A 115 4.09 -29.64 1.48
C GLU A 115 4.84 -30.55 2.43
N LYS A 116 4.11 -31.46 3.09
CA LYS A 116 4.67 -32.35 4.09
C LYS A 116 5.55 -33.28 3.28
N TYR A 117 6.77 -32.84 3.02
CA TYR A 117 7.76 -33.55 2.24
C TYR A 117 8.23 -34.70 3.12
N ILE A 118 7.69 -35.88 2.85
CA ILE A 118 8.13 -37.12 3.47
C ILE A 118 9.26 -37.61 2.58
N ASP A 119 10.50 -37.47 3.04
CA ASP A 119 11.65 -37.97 2.30
C ASP A 119 11.54 -39.51 2.14
N PRO A 120 11.66 -40.06 0.91
CA PRO A 120 11.58 -41.49 0.67
C PRO A 120 12.58 -42.32 1.51
N ALA A 121 13.72 -41.75 1.90
CA ALA A 121 14.69 -42.40 2.77
C ALA A 121 14.15 -42.61 4.19
N MET A 122 13.30 -41.70 4.70
CA MET A 122 12.68 -41.83 6.02
C MET A 122 11.75 -43.06 6.06
N ILE A 123 11.01 -43.32 4.99
CA ILE A 123 10.17 -44.53 4.86
C ILE A 123 11.07 -45.78 4.80
N GLY A 124 12.17 -45.73 4.03
CA GLY A 124 13.09 -46.85 3.90
C GLY A 124 13.73 -47.29 5.22
N VAL A 125 14.13 -46.34 6.08
CA VAL A 125 14.71 -46.64 7.40
C VAL A 125 13.70 -47.34 8.31
N LEU A 126 12.44 -46.89 8.31
CA LEU A 126 11.38 -47.50 9.12
C LEU A 126 11.12 -48.96 8.73
N VAL A 127 11.11 -49.26 7.42
CA VAL A 127 10.92 -50.63 6.93
C VAL A 127 12.09 -51.53 7.31
N ALA A 128 13.34 -51.05 7.18
CA ALA A 128 14.52 -51.83 7.52
C ALA A 128 14.58 -52.20 9.01
N MET A 129 14.23 -51.26 9.90
CA MET A 129 14.17 -51.53 11.35
C MET A 129 13.12 -52.60 11.69
N ALA A 130 11.94 -52.53 11.07
CA ALA A 130 10.90 -53.54 11.26
C ALA A 130 11.35 -54.93 10.77
N VAL A 131 11.96 -55.01 9.59
CA VAL A 131 12.43 -56.29 9.02
C VAL A 131 13.53 -56.92 9.88
N MET A 132 14.52 -56.13 10.34
CA MET A 132 15.55 -56.64 11.24
C MET A 132 14.95 -57.21 12.53
N PHE A 133 13.97 -56.52 13.11
CA PHE A 133 13.30 -56.98 14.33
C PHE A 133 12.61 -58.33 14.12
N ILE A 134 11.89 -58.51 13.01
CA ILE A 134 11.23 -59.78 12.67
C ILE A 134 12.25 -60.91 12.50
N ILE A 135 13.35 -60.67 11.78
CA ILE A 135 14.39 -61.67 11.57
C ILE A 135 15.00 -62.10 12.90
N ILE A 136 15.34 -61.14 13.78
CA ILE A 136 15.88 -61.44 15.11
C ILE A 136 14.86 -62.25 15.93
N CYS A 137 13.58 -61.88 15.93
CA CYS A 137 12.53 -62.64 16.63
C CYS A 137 12.42 -64.08 16.14
N VAL A 138 12.54 -64.33 14.83
CA VAL A 138 12.52 -65.68 14.26
C VAL A 138 13.74 -66.47 14.73
N VAL A 139 14.93 -65.88 14.65
CA VAL A 139 16.18 -66.52 15.09
C VAL A 139 16.12 -66.87 16.58
N LEU A 140 15.71 -65.93 17.44
CA LEU A 140 15.55 -66.18 18.87
C LEU A 140 14.52 -67.27 19.15
N ARG A 141 13.42 -67.35 18.39
CA ARG A 141 12.45 -68.46 18.52
C ARG A 141 12.98 -69.81 18.04
N LEU A 142 13.93 -69.80 17.11
CA LEU A 142 14.55 -71.01 16.57
C LEU A 142 15.56 -71.62 17.55
N PHE A 143 16.28 -70.78 18.29
CA PHE A 143 17.21 -71.19 19.35
C PHE A 143 16.54 -71.44 20.71
N SER A 144 15.34 -70.91 20.95
CA SER A 144 14.57 -71.10 22.19
C SER A 144 13.61 -72.31 22.13
N LYS A 145 13.81 -73.23 21.19
CA LYS A 145 13.10 -74.51 21.08
C LYS A 145 14.02 -75.64 21.52
#